data_AF-A0A357V438-F1
#
_entry.id   AF-A0A357V438-F1
#
_cell.length_a   1.000
_cell.length_b   1.000
_cell.length_c   1.000
_cell.angle_alpha   90.00
_cell.angle_beta   90.00
_cell.angle_gamma   90.00
#
_symmetry.space_group_name_H-M   'P 1'
#
loop_
_entity.id
_entity.type
_entity.pdbx_description
1 polymer ?
#
loop_
_entity_poly.entity_id
_entity_poly.type
_entity_poly.pdbx_seq_one_letter_code
_entity_poly.pdbx_strand_id
1 'polypeptide(L)'
;GGSCFPKDTLALVRTAQDAGSPLRIVETVVDINAKRKKAMAQKIIDACGGAVSGKTIAVLGLTFKPNTDDMRDSPSLDIVPALIAAGAKVRAYDPKGMDEAKHMLDGVDWCKNAY
;
A
#
# COMPACT_ATOMS: atom_id res chain seq x y z
N GLY A 1 3.11 0.14 7.58
CA GLY A 1 3.37 1.34 6.76
C GLY A 1 3.69 2.49 7.68
N GLY A 2 3.51 3.72 7.20
CA GLY A 2 3.85 4.93 7.94
C GLY A 2 5.36 5.18 7.96
N SER A 3 5.76 6.37 8.37
CA SER A 3 7.14 6.84 8.26
C SER A 3 8.13 6.32 9.32
N CYS A 4 7.70 5.48 10.27
CA CYS A 4 8.58 5.01 11.35
C CYS A 4 8.93 3.52 11.19
N PHE A 5 7.97 2.60 11.27
CA PHE A 5 8.30 1.18 11.33
C PHE A 5 9.08 0.62 10.12
N PRO A 6 8.72 0.94 8.85
CA PRO A 6 9.47 0.44 7.70
C PRO A 6 10.92 0.94 7.70
N LYS A 7 11.15 2.24 7.92
CA LYS A 7 12.51 2.79 7.93
C LYS A 7 13.33 2.28 9.11
N ASP A 8 12.74 2.21 10.31
CA ASP A 8 13.48 1.90 11.54
C ASP A 8 13.87 0.42 11.55
N THR A 9 12.99 -0.47 11.08
CA THR A 9 13.30 -1.91 10.94
C THR A 9 14.33 -2.17 9.85
N LEU A 10 14.27 -1.47 8.71
CA LEU A 10 15.28 -1.56 7.67
C LEU A 10 16.65 -1.05 8.14
N ALA A 11 16.68 0.10 8.83
CA ALA A 11 17.91 0.66 9.40
C ALA A 11 18.53 -0.29 10.44
N LEU A 12 17.70 -0.89 11.30
CA LEU A 12 18.15 -1.87 12.29
C LEU A 12 18.73 -3.12 11.62
N VAL A 13 18.04 -3.68 10.62
CA VAL A 13 18.54 -4.83 9.85
C VAL A 13 19.88 -4.51 9.20
N ARG A 14 19.99 -3.35 8.55
CA ARG A 14 21.22 -2.95 7.87
C ARG A 14 22.38 -2.80 8.85
N THR A 15 22.16 -2.12 9.97
CA THR A 15 23.16 -1.95 11.03
C THR A 15 23.65 -3.29 11.55
N ALA A 16 22.74 -4.25 11.75
CA ALA A 16 23.08 -5.56 12.26
C ALA A 16 23.87 -6.41 11.24
N GLN A 17 23.55 -6.29 9.95
CA GLN A 17 24.31 -6.91 8.86
C GLN A 17 25.72 -6.33 8.75
N ASP A 18 25.86 -5.00 8.81
CA ASP A 18 27.17 -4.33 8.77
C ASP A 18 28.04 -4.72 9.99
N ALA A 19 27.42 -5.05 11.13
CA ALA A 19 28.08 -5.57 12.32
C ALA A 19 28.29 -7.10 12.32
N GLY A 20 27.92 -7.83 11.25
CA GLY A 20 28.08 -9.28 11.16
C GLY A 20 27.16 -10.09 12.10
N SER A 21 26.06 -9.49 12.58
CA SER A 21 25.12 -10.08 13.53
C SER A 21 23.68 -10.05 12.97
N PRO A 22 23.34 -10.94 12.01
CA PRO A 22 22.06 -10.87 11.30
C PRO A 22 20.84 -11.11 12.20
N LEU A 23 19.81 -10.27 12.04
CA LEU A 23 18.56 -10.33 12.81
C LEU A 23 17.46 -11.05 12.02
N ARG A 24 17.59 -12.37 11.88
CA ARG A 24 16.73 -13.18 10.99
C ARG A 24 15.23 -12.98 11.17
N ILE A 25 14.76 -12.79 12.41
CA ILE A 25 13.33 -12.52 12.69
C ILE A 25 12.91 -11.19 12.08
N VAL A 26 13.68 -10.12 12.32
CA VAL A 26 13.36 -8.78 11.81
C VAL A 26 13.45 -8.73 10.29
N GLU A 27 14.48 -9.36 9.72
CA GLU A 27 14.63 -9.53 8.27
C GLU A 27 13.40 -10.22 7.66
N THR A 28 12.96 -11.32 8.26
CA THR A 28 11.78 -12.06 7.82
C THR A 28 10.50 -11.23 7.94
N VAL A 29 10.34 -10.47 9.03
CA VAL A 29 9.17 -9.58 9.21
C VAL A 29 9.13 -8.49 8.14
N VAL A 30 10.26 -7.87 7.82
CA VAL A 30 10.36 -6.85 6.77
C VAL A 30 9.99 -7.44 5.41
N ASP A 31 10.56 -8.60 5.06
CA ASP A 31 10.29 -9.29 3.80
C ASP A 31 8.81 -9.70 3.66
N ILE A 32 8.25 -10.34 4.69
CA ILE A 32 6.84 -10.75 4.69
C ILE A 32 5.92 -9.52 4.59
N ASN A 33 6.25 -8.43 5.27
CA ASN A 33 5.44 -7.21 5.21
C ASN A 33 5.46 -6.60 3.80
N ALA A 34 6.61 -6.56 3.13
CA ALA A 34 6.71 -6.10 1.74
C ALA A 34 5.91 -6.98 0.77
N LYS A 35 6.04 -8.32 0.89
CA LYS A 35 5.29 -9.28 0.07
C LYS A 35 3.79 -9.19 0.29
N ARG A 36 3.34 -8.99 1.54
CA ARG A 36 1.92 -8.90 1.89
C ARG A 36 1.22 -7.74 1.20
N LYS A 37 1.86 -6.57 1.11
CA LYS A 37 1.27 -5.40 0.41
C LYS A 37 1.00 -5.72 -1.06
N LYS A 38 1.99 -6.29 -1.75
CA LYS A 38 1.88 -6.69 -3.17
C LYS A 38 0.85 -7.81 -3.38
N ALA A 39 0.85 -8.82 -2.51
CA ALA A 39 -0.09 -9.94 -2.57
C ALA A 39 -1.55 -9.51 -2.40
N MET A 40 -1.82 -8.37 -1.76
CA MET A 40 -3.18 -7.90 -1.56
C MET A 40 -3.87 -7.54 -2.89
N ALA A 41 -3.16 -6.94 -3.84
CA ALA A 41 -3.71 -6.65 -5.17
C ALA A 41 -4.12 -7.95 -5.88
N GLN A 42 -3.24 -8.96 -5.87
CA GLN A 42 -3.54 -10.27 -6.45
C GLN A 42 -4.76 -10.92 -5.78
N LYS A 43 -4.86 -10.85 -4.45
CA LYS A 43 -6.00 -11.38 -3.71
C LYS A 43 -7.34 -10.73 -4.14
N ILE A 44 -7.33 -9.43 -4.42
CA ILE A 44 -8.51 -8.71 -4.94
C ILE A 44 -8.84 -9.20 -6.35
N ILE A 45 -7.83 -9.39 -7.20
CA ILE A 45 -8.01 -9.90 -8.57
C ILE A 45 -8.61 -11.30 -8.56
N ASP A 46 -8.08 -12.19 -7.72
CA ASP A 46 -8.56 -13.56 -7.57
C ASP A 46 -10.01 -13.57 -7.07
N ALA A 47 -10.34 -12.74 -6.08
CA ALA A 47 -11.71 -12.58 -5.58
C ALA A 47 -12.68 -12.04 -6.65
N CYS A 48 -12.16 -11.34 -7.66
CA CYS A 48 -12.93 -10.84 -8.81
C CYS A 48 -13.03 -11.86 -9.96
N GLY A 49 -12.61 -13.12 -9.75
CA GLY A 49 -12.64 -14.18 -10.75
C GLY A 49 -11.37 -14.27 -11.60
N GLY A 50 -10.24 -13.76 -11.10
CA GLY A 50 -8.92 -13.85 -11.75
C GLY A 50 -8.60 -12.73 -12.73
N ALA A 51 -9.54 -11.82 -13.01
CA ALA A 51 -9.31 -10.65 -13.86
C ALA A 51 -10.15 -9.45 -13.41
N VAL A 52 -9.56 -8.25 -13.48
CA VAL A 52 -10.19 -6.99 -13.09
C VAL A 52 -10.27 -5.96 -14.22
N SER A 53 -9.79 -6.31 -15.41
CA SER A 53 -9.83 -5.42 -16.57
C SER A 53 -11.26 -4.97 -16.87
N GLY A 54 -11.45 -3.65 -16.96
CA GLY A 54 -12.74 -3.00 -17.19
C GLY A 54 -13.69 -2.99 -15.98
N LYS A 55 -13.35 -3.65 -14.86
CA LYS A 55 -14.13 -3.59 -13.62
C LYS A 55 -13.84 -2.31 -12.86
N THR A 56 -14.82 -1.84 -12.10
CA THR A 56 -14.64 -0.72 -11.17
C THR A 56 -14.41 -1.27 -9.77
N ILE A 57 -13.33 -0.82 -9.12
CA ILE A 57 -12.98 -1.20 -7.74
C ILE A 57 -12.98 0.05 -6.87
N ALA A 58 -13.74 0.00 -5.77
CA ALA A 58 -13.74 1.06 -4.77
C ALA A 58 -12.65 0.80 -3.70
N VAL A 59 -11.92 1.85 -3.33
CA VAL A 59 -10.89 1.84 -2.28
C VAL A 59 -11.30 2.84 -1.20
N LEU A 60 -11.58 2.32 -0.01
CA LEU A 60 -11.98 3.09 1.15
C LEU A 60 -10.80 3.18 2.12
N GLY A 61 -10.24 4.39 2.25
CA GLY A 61 -9.00 4.63 2.99
C GLY A 61 -7.77 4.50 2.10
N LEU A 62 -6.92 5.52 2.17
CA LEU A 62 -5.68 5.65 1.42
C LEU A 62 -4.48 5.81 2.33
N THR A 63 -4.66 6.41 3.50
CA THR A 63 -3.61 6.61 4.48
C THR A 63 -3.23 5.32 5.20
N PHE A 64 -2.04 5.27 5.78
CA PHE A 64 -1.57 4.03 6.43
C PHE A 64 -2.31 3.71 7.74
N LYS A 65 -2.97 4.70 8.34
CA LYS A 65 -3.77 4.60 9.57
C LYS A 65 -4.87 5.67 9.58
N PRO A 66 -5.92 5.53 10.41
CA PRO A 66 -6.96 6.55 10.53
C PRO A 66 -6.43 7.91 11.04
N ASN A 67 -7.18 8.97 10.73
CA ASN A 67 -7.01 10.33 11.26
C ASN A 67 -5.65 11.00 10.96
N THR A 68 -5.05 10.69 9.82
CA THR A 68 -3.86 11.37 9.30
C THR A 68 -3.96 11.49 7.79
N ASP A 69 -3.23 12.43 7.22
CA ASP A 69 -2.97 12.59 5.80
C ASP A 69 -1.68 11.88 5.34
N ASP A 70 -0.90 11.31 6.27
CA ASP A 70 0.39 10.68 5.96
C ASP A 70 0.22 9.45 5.05
N MET A 71 0.64 9.61 3.80
CA MET A 71 0.63 8.57 2.78
C MET A 71 1.93 7.75 2.75
N ARG A 72 2.98 8.15 3.48
CA ARG A 72 4.29 7.48 3.40
C ARG A 72 4.19 6.02 3.82
N ASP A 73 4.76 5.14 3.00
CA ASP A 73 4.69 3.69 3.16
C ASP A 73 3.27 3.13 3.31
N SER A 74 2.24 3.88 2.88
CA SER A 74 0.86 3.42 2.91
C SER A 74 0.67 2.21 1.98
N PRO A 75 -0.04 1.15 2.40
CA PRO A 75 -0.32 0.00 1.54
C PRO A 75 -1.06 0.37 0.25
N SER A 76 -1.84 1.45 0.25
CA SER A 76 -2.58 1.92 -0.94
C SER A 76 -1.65 2.27 -2.10
N LEU A 77 -0.42 2.72 -1.81
CA LEU A 77 0.60 3.06 -2.82
C LEU A 77 1.12 1.84 -3.57
N ASP A 78 1.00 0.64 -3.01
CA ASP A 78 1.32 -0.61 -3.70
C ASP A 78 0.07 -1.22 -4.37
N ILE A 79 -1.08 -1.15 -3.69
CA ILE A 79 -2.31 -1.85 -4.11
C ILE A 79 -2.97 -1.14 -5.29
N VAL A 80 -3.15 0.19 -5.21
CA VAL A 80 -3.90 0.96 -6.22
C VAL A 80 -3.22 0.89 -7.60
N PRO A 81 -1.90 1.16 -7.72
CA PRO A 81 -1.24 1.07 -9.03
C PRO A 81 -1.27 -0.34 -9.62
N ALA A 82 -1.16 -1.39 -8.78
CA ALA A 82 -1.24 -2.77 -9.25
C ALA A 82 -2.63 -3.11 -9.83
N LEU A 83 -3.71 -2.63 -9.21
CA LEU A 83 -5.07 -2.81 -9.74
C LEU A 83 -5.29 -2.05 -11.05
N ILE A 84 -4.81 -0.80 -11.13
CA ILE A 84 -4.88 0.01 -12.36
C ILE A 84 -4.07 -0.65 -13.49
N ALA A 85 -2.86 -1.13 -13.20
CA ALA A 85 -2.03 -1.86 -14.15
C ALA A 85 -2.70 -3.16 -14.65
N ALA A 86 -3.53 -3.79 -13.82
CA ALA A 86 -4.35 -4.94 -14.20
C ALA A 86 -5.64 -4.56 -14.98
N GLY A 87 -5.82 -3.27 -15.31
CA GLY A 87 -6.92 -2.75 -16.11
C GLY A 87 -8.18 -2.36 -15.32
N ALA A 88 -8.13 -2.34 -13.99
CA ALA A 88 -9.25 -1.89 -13.17
C ALA A 88 -9.40 -0.37 -13.22
N LYS A 89 -10.65 0.10 -13.15
CA LYS A 89 -10.98 1.50 -12.85
C LYS A 89 -11.06 1.67 -11.33
N VAL A 90 -10.12 2.37 -10.73
CA VAL A 90 -10.10 2.56 -9.27
C VAL A 90 -10.82 3.84 -8.88
N ARG A 91 -11.80 3.73 -8.00
CA ARG A 91 -12.46 4.86 -7.33
C ARG A 91 -12.03 4.91 -5.88
N ALA A 92 -11.55 6.05 -5.39
CA ALA A 92 -11.02 6.13 -4.04
C ALA A 92 -11.59 7.28 -3.23
N TYR A 93 -11.69 7.05 -1.92
CA TYR A 93 -12.01 8.07 -0.94
C TYR A 93 -11.22 7.84 0.35
N ASP A 94 -10.64 8.91 0.89
CA ASP A 94 -10.08 8.98 2.24
C ASP A 94 -10.54 10.29 2.92
N PRO A 95 -11.00 10.29 4.18
CA PRO A 95 -11.46 11.51 4.84
C PRO A 95 -10.36 12.57 5.07
N LYS A 96 -9.07 12.20 5.02
CA LYS A 96 -7.95 13.06 5.40
C LYS A 96 -6.81 13.07 4.37
N GLY A 97 -6.55 11.96 3.70
CA GLY A 97 -5.38 11.79 2.82
C GLY A 97 -5.60 12.08 1.34
N MET A 98 -6.75 12.61 0.93
CA MET A 98 -7.06 12.78 -0.50
C MET A 98 -6.11 13.72 -1.23
N ASP A 99 -5.69 14.81 -0.60
CA ASP A 99 -4.82 15.79 -1.25
C ASP A 99 -3.39 15.24 -1.39
N GLU A 100 -2.84 14.66 -0.33
CA GLU A 100 -1.54 13.95 -0.39
C GLU A 100 -1.57 12.78 -1.38
N ALA A 101 -2.64 12.00 -1.41
CA ALA A 101 -2.76 10.86 -2.30
C ALA A 101 -2.77 11.26 -3.79
N LYS A 102 -3.36 12.41 -4.15
CA LYS A 102 -3.35 12.92 -5.53
C LYS A 102 -1.95 13.25 -6.04
N HIS A 103 -1.00 13.53 -5.15
CA HIS A 103 0.39 13.76 -5.52
C HIS A 103 1.18 12.47 -5.74
N MET A 104 0.67 11.33 -5.24
CA MET A 104 1.40 10.06 -5.22
C MET A 104 0.74 8.96 -6.07
N LEU A 105 -0.52 9.13 -6.47
CA LEU A 105 -1.31 8.15 -7.21
C LEU A 105 -1.92 8.77 -8.46
N ASP A 106 -1.65 8.13 -9.60
CA ASP A 106 -2.25 8.48 -10.89
C ASP A 106 -3.37 7.50 -11.28
N GLY A 107 -4.27 7.92 -12.16
CA GLY A 107 -5.31 7.05 -12.73
C GLY A 107 -6.45 6.67 -11.77
N VAL A 108 -6.58 7.41 -10.67
CA VAL A 108 -7.64 7.22 -9.67
C VAL A 108 -8.79 8.20 -9.91
N ASP A 109 -10.02 7.68 -9.90
CA ASP A 109 -11.24 8.46 -9.84
C ASP A 109 -11.50 8.90 -8.39
N TRP A 110 -11.32 10.19 -8.09
CA TRP A 110 -11.43 10.73 -6.74
C TRP A 110 -12.89 11.03 -6.35
N CYS A 111 -13.42 10.31 -5.36
CA CYS A 111 -14.78 10.48 -4.86
C CYS A 111 -14.86 11.56 -3.77
N LYS A 112 -16.04 12.18 -3.59
CA LYS A 112 -16.26 13.24 -2.57
C LYS A 112 -16.58 12.68 -1.18
N ASN A 113 -17.03 11.44 -1.12
CA ASN A 113 -17.50 10.73 0.06
C ASN A 113 -17.34 9.21 -0.17
N ALA A 114 -17.67 8.41 0.84
CA ALA A 114 -17.62 6.95 0.78
C ALA A 114 -18.85 6.29 0.11
N TYR A 115 -19.89 7.06 -0.25
CA TYR A 115 -21.20 6.59 -0.72
C TYR A 115 -21.68 7.34 -1.96
#